data_AF-A0A1Y5IJF9-F1
#
_entry.id   AF-A0A1Y5IJF9-F1
#
_cell.length_a   1.000
_cell.length_b   1.000
_cell.length_c   1.000
_cell.angle_alpha   90.00
_cell.angle_beta   90.00
_cell.angle_gamma   90.00
#
_symmetry.space_group_name_H-M   'P 1'
#
loop_
_entity.id
_entity.type
_entity.pdbx_description
1 polymer ?
#
loop_
_entity_poly.entity_id
_entity_poly.type
_entity_poly.pdbx_seq_one_letter_code
_entity_poly.pdbx_strand_id
1 'polypeptide(L)'
;MSSASDASRSERGRWASQSEEARPAWVADVNADERRKKYALSEEEYANKMASRVSKHLREVRLEKYAQFEDELERLTADGSASDSGEDTPRDCDGDHAEGFDLDMALFWARRRADAVRATELRSATAIEEAERESRATRAETESEALRRALSREKSLNDRLTAELEKKTKEIERLRSQLAKARLFNPERESPQREFSARYRQARNRKLEDDLPLFTQLRRSSGDTWFTRRTSRY
;
A
#
# COMPACT_ATOMS: atom_id res chain seq x y z
N MET A 1 72.51 39.65 -19.43
CA MET A 1 72.67 38.41 -18.65
C MET A 1 71.51 38.40 -17.66
N SER A 2 70.48 37.59 -17.91
CA SER A 2 69.26 37.60 -17.11
C SER A 2 68.90 36.18 -16.72
N SER A 3 69.05 35.86 -15.44
CA SER A 3 68.66 34.59 -14.80
C SER A 3 67.44 34.89 -13.92
N ALA A 4 66.28 34.28 -14.17
CA ALA A 4 65.71 33.12 -13.45
C ALA A 4 65.68 33.33 -11.92
N SER A 5 64.53 33.39 -11.23
CA SER A 5 63.52 32.34 -10.96
C SER A 5 62.32 33.04 -10.26
N ASP A 6 61.06 32.61 -10.19
CA ASP A 6 60.48 31.29 -10.04
C ASP A 6 59.05 31.29 -10.62
N ALA A 7 58.79 30.34 -11.51
CA ALA A 7 57.46 29.99 -11.98
C ALA A 7 57.01 28.75 -11.20
N SER A 8 56.01 28.90 -10.34
CA SER A 8 55.30 27.78 -9.74
C SER A 8 53.86 28.19 -9.43
N ARG A 9 53.07 28.38 -10.49
CA ARG A 9 51.60 28.48 -10.39
C ARG A 9 50.97 27.31 -11.13
N SER A 10 50.95 26.19 -10.41
CA SER A 10 49.99 25.07 -10.47
C SER A 10 49.04 25.05 -11.67
N GLU A 11 49.35 24.14 -12.60
CA GLU A 11 48.55 23.64 -13.71
C GLU A 11 47.23 22.97 -13.28
N ARG A 12 46.24 23.77 -12.83
CA ARG A 12 44.87 23.27 -12.60
C ARG A 12 43.82 24.19 -13.21
N GLY A 13 43.94 24.42 -14.50
CA GLY A 13 43.00 25.28 -15.23
C GLY A 13 43.02 25.14 -16.75
N ARG A 14 43.43 23.97 -17.29
CA ARG A 14 43.56 23.78 -18.74
C ARG A 14 43.11 22.39 -19.21
N TRP A 15 41.95 21.94 -18.70
CA TRP A 15 41.23 20.75 -19.19
C TRP A 15 39.73 21.01 -19.39
N ALA A 16 39.32 22.27 -19.49
CA ALA A 16 38.04 22.61 -20.08
C ALA A 16 38.31 22.91 -21.57
N SER A 17 37.56 22.26 -22.45
CA SER A 17 37.62 22.41 -23.92
C SER A 17 38.61 21.51 -24.67
N GLN A 18 38.62 20.19 -24.39
CA GLN A 18 39.09 19.19 -25.36
C GLN A 18 38.61 17.79 -24.97
N SER A 19 37.33 17.52 -25.21
CA SER A 19 36.80 16.16 -25.49
C SER A 19 35.31 16.22 -25.83
N GLU A 20 34.93 17.03 -26.83
CA GLU A 20 33.90 16.57 -27.78
C GLU A 20 34.61 15.66 -28.79
N GLU A 21 35.24 14.59 -28.28
CA GLU A 21 35.68 13.50 -29.12
C GLU A 21 34.41 12.77 -29.55
N ALA A 22 33.94 13.11 -30.75
CA ALA A 22 32.97 12.34 -31.48
C ALA A 22 33.43 10.87 -31.45
N ARG A 23 32.71 10.07 -30.65
CA ARG A 23 32.98 8.63 -30.54
C ARG A 23 32.98 8.04 -31.95
N PRO A 24 33.91 7.14 -32.29
CA PRO A 24 33.93 6.49 -33.60
C PRO A 24 32.55 5.90 -33.90
N ALA A 25 32.01 6.11 -35.11
CA ALA A 25 30.64 5.70 -35.45
C ALA A 25 30.35 4.20 -35.26
N TRP A 26 31.37 3.35 -35.21
CA TRP A 26 31.27 1.91 -34.95
C TRP A 26 31.35 1.53 -33.45
N VAL A 27 31.68 2.49 -32.58
CA VAL A 27 31.55 2.43 -31.10
C VAL A 27 30.34 3.27 -30.65
N ALA A 28 29.37 3.48 -31.55
CA ALA A 28 28.00 3.78 -31.15
C ALA A 28 27.46 2.50 -30.51
N ASP A 29 27.77 2.32 -29.25
CA ASP A 29 27.23 1.25 -28.43
C ASP A 29 25.75 1.58 -28.22
N VAL A 30 24.92 1.20 -29.20
CA VAL A 30 23.49 1.54 -29.32
C VAL A 30 22.72 1.12 -28.06
N ASN A 31 23.28 0.16 -27.30
CA ASN A 31 22.74 -0.35 -26.05
C ASN A 31 23.54 0.03 -24.80
N ALA A 32 24.46 1.00 -24.87
CA ALA A 32 25.14 1.50 -23.68
C ALA A 32 24.13 2.11 -22.69
N ASP A 33 23.15 2.85 -23.18
CA ASP A 33 22.13 3.45 -22.32
C ASP A 33 21.11 2.42 -21.81
N GLU A 34 20.80 1.39 -22.60
CA GLU A 34 19.98 0.26 -22.12
C GLU A 34 20.71 -0.57 -21.06
N ARG A 35 22.03 -0.78 -21.20
CA ARG A 35 22.84 -1.47 -20.18
C ARG A 35 23.01 -0.60 -18.95
N ARG A 36 23.20 0.71 -19.09
CA ARG A 36 23.17 1.66 -17.97
C ARG A 36 21.84 1.62 -17.25
N LYS A 37 20.70 1.51 -17.96
CA LYS A 37 19.37 1.31 -17.35
C LYS A 37 19.22 -0.04 -16.66
N LYS A 38 19.82 -1.12 -17.18
CA LYS A 38 19.80 -2.46 -16.55
C LYS A 38 20.57 -2.52 -15.23
N TYR A 39 21.60 -1.69 -15.06
CA TYR A 39 22.39 -1.60 -13.83
C TYR A 39 22.16 -0.31 -13.04
N ALA A 40 21.30 0.58 -13.53
CA ALA A 40 20.87 1.76 -12.80
C ALA A 40 19.97 1.28 -11.68
N LEU A 41 20.52 1.32 -10.47
CA LEU A 41 19.75 1.15 -9.25
C LEU A 41 18.62 2.18 -9.25
N SER A 42 17.44 1.77 -8.83
CA SER A 42 16.37 2.74 -8.61
C SER A 42 16.85 3.77 -7.57
N GLU A 43 16.32 4.98 -7.63
CA GLU A 43 16.71 6.05 -6.69
C GLU A 43 16.50 5.61 -5.23
N GLU A 44 15.47 4.80 -5.01
CA GLU A 44 15.15 4.15 -3.73
C GLU A 44 16.18 3.08 -3.34
N GLU A 45 16.62 2.22 -4.26
CA GLU A 45 17.66 1.21 -4.01
C GLU A 45 19.03 1.85 -3.76
N TYR A 46 19.33 2.95 -4.46
CA TYR A 46 20.55 3.72 -4.24
C TYR A 46 20.53 4.39 -2.86
N ALA A 47 19.43 5.04 -2.49
CA ALA A 47 19.24 5.61 -1.16
C ALA A 47 19.35 4.54 -0.07
N ASN A 48 18.75 3.36 -0.28
CA ASN A 48 18.83 2.24 0.66
C ASN A 48 20.25 1.66 0.79
N LYS A 49 21.00 1.56 -0.31
CA LYS A 49 22.42 1.15 -0.26
C LYS A 49 23.29 2.17 0.45
N MET A 50 23.05 3.45 0.23
CA MET A 50 23.75 4.52 0.94
C MET A 50 23.40 4.52 2.44
N ALA A 51 22.12 4.37 2.79
CA ALA A 51 21.66 4.26 4.18
C ALA A 51 22.21 2.99 4.85
N SER A 52 22.28 1.86 4.15
CA SER A 52 22.89 0.61 4.64
C SER A 52 24.39 0.78 4.89
N ARG A 53 25.11 1.45 3.98
CA ARG A 53 26.54 1.73 4.12
C ARG A 53 26.82 2.71 5.27
N VAL A 54 26.01 3.75 5.42
CA VAL A 54 26.08 4.70 6.55
C VAL A 54 25.74 4.00 7.86
N SER A 55 24.73 3.13 7.89
CA SER A 55 24.35 2.35 9.07
C SER A 55 25.43 1.34 9.48
N LYS A 56 26.05 0.65 8.50
CA LYS A 56 27.19 -0.25 8.74
C LYS A 56 28.38 0.51 9.32
N HIS A 57 28.73 1.64 8.71
CA HIS A 57 29.83 2.48 9.19
C HIS A 57 29.56 3.06 10.59
N LEU A 58 28.32 3.49 10.88
CA LEU A 58 27.93 3.93 12.22
C LEU A 58 27.97 2.79 13.24
N ARG A 59 27.65 1.56 12.84
CA ARG A 59 27.76 0.38 13.69
C ARG A 59 29.24 0.02 13.96
N GLU A 60 30.09 0.07 12.94
CA GLU A 60 31.54 -0.13 13.06
C GLU A 60 32.18 0.92 13.97
N VAL A 61 31.88 2.21 13.77
CA VAL A 61 32.37 3.30 14.63
C VAL A 61 31.85 3.17 16.07
N ARG A 62 30.61 2.70 16.27
CA ARG A 62 30.11 2.41 17.61
C ARG A 62 30.91 1.27 18.25
N LEU A 63 31.15 0.17 17.52
CA LEU A 63 31.93 -0.96 18.02
C LEU A 63 33.39 -0.56 18.32
N GLU A 64 34.04 0.24 17.47
CA GLU A 64 35.38 0.77 17.73
C GLU A 64 35.43 1.64 18.98
N LYS A 65 34.43 2.52 19.18
CA LYS A 65 34.33 3.32 20.41
C LYS A 65 34.11 2.44 21.64
N TYR A 66 33.31 1.38 21.55
CA TYR A 66 33.12 0.46 22.67
C TYR A 66 34.36 -0.39 22.95
N ALA A 67 35.11 -0.81 21.92
CA ALA A 67 36.38 -1.52 22.07
C ALA A 67 37.45 -0.65 22.77
N GLN A 68 37.49 0.66 22.49
CA GLN A 68 38.36 1.59 23.20
C GLN A 68 38.09 1.63 24.71
N PHE A 69 36.82 1.50 25.13
CA PHE A 69 36.47 1.46 26.55
C PHE A 69 36.79 0.11 27.20
N GLU A 70 36.75 -1.00 26.46
CA GLU A 70 37.18 -2.32 26.95
C GLU A 70 38.70 -2.33 27.19
N ASP A 71 39.50 -1.81 26.26
CA ASP A 71 40.96 -1.67 26.41
C ASP A 71 41.34 -0.75 27.60
N GLU A 72 40.58 0.31 27.87
CA GLU A 72 40.78 1.19 29.03
C GLU A 72 40.41 0.52 30.36
N LEU A 73 39.35 -0.32 30.37
CA LEU A 73 38.98 -1.15 31.52
C LEU A 73 40.01 -2.25 31.80
N GLU A 74 40.56 -2.87 30.77
CA GLU A 74 41.64 -3.87 30.90
C GLU A 74 42.94 -3.24 31.43
N ARG A 75 43.26 -2.01 31.03
CA ARG A 75 44.41 -1.27 31.59
C ARG A 75 44.21 -0.90 33.07
N LEU A 76 43.00 -0.47 33.45
CA LEU A 76 42.68 -0.14 34.84
C LEU A 76 42.64 -1.38 35.75
N THR A 77 42.32 -2.56 35.21
CA THR A 77 42.36 -3.83 35.95
C THR A 77 43.76 -4.45 35.99
N ALA A 78 44.59 -4.26 34.95
CA ALA A 78 45.98 -4.71 34.91
C ALA A 78 46.90 -3.93 35.89
N ASP A 79 46.66 -2.63 36.08
CA ASP A 79 47.41 -1.82 37.06
C ASP A 79 46.85 -1.90 38.49
N GLY A 80 45.71 -2.59 38.68
CA GLY A 80 45.02 -2.69 39.96
C GLY A 80 45.19 -4.02 40.71
N SER A 81 45.86 -5.03 40.14
CA SER A 81 45.89 -6.39 40.72
C SER A 81 47.15 -6.70 41.55
N ALA A 82 47.63 -5.75 42.35
CA ALA A 82 48.66 -6.01 43.36
C ALA A 82 48.48 -5.12 44.59
N SER A 83 47.62 -5.54 45.53
CA SER A 83 47.95 -5.53 46.97
C SER A 83 46.94 -6.35 47.76
N ASP A 84 47.49 -7.42 48.32
CA ASP A 84 46.98 -8.35 49.30
C ASP A 84 47.23 -7.81 50.71
N SER A 85 46.30 -8.06 51.63
CA SER A 85 46.40 -8.04 53.09
C SER A 85 46.91 -6.76 53.81
N GLY A 86 46.04 -6.19 54.64
CA GLY A 86 46.39 -5.15 55.61
C GLY A 86 45.20 -4.79 56.48
N GLU A 87 44.98 -5.58 57.53
CA GLU A 87 44.11 -5.24 58.65
C GLU A 87 44.69 -4.01 59.35
N ASP A 88 44.11 -2.84 59.12
CA ASP A 88 44.40 -1.62 59.85
C ASP A 88 43.13 -1.17 60.58
N THR A 89 43.21 -1.26 61.91
CA THR A 89 42.45 -0.51 62.92
C THR A 89 41.79 0.78 62.40
N PRO A 90 40.56 1.12 62.83
CA PRO A 90 40.01 2.43 62.56
C PRO A 90 40.89 3.44 63.29
N ARG A 91 41.79 4.08 62.55
CA ARG A 91 42.42 5.31 63.01
C ARG A 91 41.30 6.31 63.15
N ASP A 92 41.08 6.76 64.37
CA ASP A 92 40.33 7.97 64.67
C ASP A 92 41.02 9.12 63.92
N CYS A 93 40.57 9.34 62.69
CA CYS A 93 40.83 10.54 61.94
C CYS A 93 39.87 11.59 62.49
N ASP A 94 40.23 12.21 63.61
CA ASP A 94 39.79 13.55 63.96
C ASP A 94 40.36 14.51 62.91
N GLY A 95 39.76 14.47 61.73
CA GLY A 95 39.93 15.43 60.66
C GLY A 95 38.59 16.09 60.46
N ASP A 96 38.46 17.32 60.95
CA ASP A 96 37.40 18.27 60.61
C ASP A 96 37.47 18.63 59.12
N HIS A 97 37.29 17.64 58.26
CA HIS A 97 36.97 17.81 56.85
C HIS A 97 35.50 17.43 56.74
N ALA A 98 34.65 18.28 57.33
CA ALA A 98 33.34 18.50 56.74
C ALA A 98 33.60 19.09 55.35
N GLU A 99 33.90 18.21 54.38
CA GLU A 99 33.93 18.55 52.97
C GLU A 99 32.62 19.28 52.70
N GLY A 100 32.73 20.58 52.42
CA GLY A 100 31.58 21.41 52.16
C GLY A 100 30.74 20.72 51.10
N PHE A 101 29.45 20.51 51.37
CA PHE A 101 28.55 19.96 50.39
C PHE A 101 28.60 20.84 49.13
N ASP A 102 29.23 20.33 48.08
CA ASP A 102 29.35 21.03 46.79
C ASP A 102 27.96 21.07 46.13
N LEU A 103 27.20 22.10 46.46
CA LEU A 103 25.85 22.33 45.94
C LEU A 103 25.84 22.30 44.42
N ASP A 104 26.86 22.87 43.77
CA ASP A 104 26.98 22.87 42.31
C ASP A 104 27.17 21.46 41.73
N MET A 105 27.94 20.61 42.41
CA MET A 105 28.12 19.21 42.03
C MET A 105 26.81 18.42 42.21
N ALA A 106 26.11 18.63 43.33
CA ALA A 106 24.81 18.02 43.59
C ALA A 106 23.75 18.44 42.56
N LEU A 107 23.72 19.72 42.19
CA LEU A 107 22.84 20.27 41.16
C LEU A 107 23.18 19.71 39.76
N PHE A 108 24.47 19.55 39.43
CA PHE A 108 24.91 18.91 38.19
C PHE A 108 24.39 17.48 38.07
N TRP A 109 24.57 16.66 39.11
CA TRP A 109 24.07 15.27 39.11
C TRP A 109 22.55 15.18 39.19
N ALA A 110 21.88 16.10 39.86
CA ALA A 110 20.42 16.19 39.85
C ALA A 110 19.90 16.51 38.44
N ARG A 111 20.51 17.47 37.75
CA ARG A 111 20.19 17.81 36.35
C ARG A 111 20.47 16.64 35.41
N ARG A 112 21.62 15.98 35.54
CA ARG A 112 21.97 14.81 34.72
C ARG A 112 21.01 13.64 34.92
N ARG A 113 20.55 13.39 36.15
CA ARG A 113 19.51 12.40 36.45
C ARG A 113 18.16 12.81 35.85
N ALA A 114 17.77 14.07 35.95
CA ALA A 114 16.55 14.57 35.32
C ALA A 114 16.60 14.45 33.79
N ASP A 115 17.75 14.74 33.16
CA ASP A 115 17.97 14.57 31.72
C ASP A 115 17.95 13.09 31.31
N ALA A 116 18.49 12.19 32.12
CA ALA A 116 18.41 10.75 31.88
C ALA A 116 16.96 10.24 31.94
N VAL A 117 16.17 10.69 32.93
CA VAL A 117 14.74 10.35 33.04
C VAL A 117 13.98 10.87 31.83
N ARG A 118 14.16 12.15 31.46
CA ARG A 118 13.56 12.72 30.25
C ARG A 118 13.94 11.96 28.98
N ALA A 119 15.20 11.55 28.85
CA ALA A 119 15.65 10.76 27.71
C ALA A 119 14.99 9.37 27.68
N THR A 120 14.77 8.73 28.83
CA THR A 120 14.04 7.46 28.90
C THR A 120 12.55 7.61 28.60
N GLU A 121 11.92 8.70 29.04
CA GLU A 121 10.52 9.02 28.75
C GLU A 121 10.31 9.32 27.26
N LEU A 122 11.22 10.08 26.64
CA LEU A 122 11.16 10.33 25.20
C LEU A 122 11.35 9.03 24.40
N ARG A 123 12.28 8.16 24.83
CA ARG A 123 12.50 6.85 24.18
C ARG A 123 11.31 5.92 24.33
N SER A 124 10.67 5.88 25.50
CA SER A 124 9.48 5.06 25.71
C SER A 124 8.28 5.60 24.93
N ALA A 125 8.12 6.93 24.87
CA ALA A 125 7.09 7.57 24.04
C ALA A 125 7.28 7.24 22.55
N THR A 126 8.50 7.36 22.01
CA THR A 126 8.77 7.01 20.61
C THR A 126 8.56 5.52 20.34
N ALA A 127 8.96 4.65 21.27
CA ALA A 127 8.77 3.21 21.14
C ALA A 127 7.28 2.82 21.14
N ILE A 128 6.44 3.49 21.93
CA ILE A 128 4.98 3.30 21.93
C ILE A 128 4.40 3.74 20.59
N GLU A 129 4.79 4.91 20.08
CA GLU A 129 4.29 5.35 18.77
C GLU A 129 4.73 4.44 17.62
N GLU A 130 5.95 3.92 17.65
CA GLU A 130 6.44 2.93 16.67
C GLU A 130 5.63 1.63 16.74
N ALA A 131 5.42 1.08 17.94
CA ALA A 131 4.60 -0.10 18.15
C ALA A 131 3.15 0.11 17.70
N GLU A 132 2.58 1.30 17.93
CA GLU A 132 1.25 1.65 17.43
C GLU A 132 1.22 1.70 15.90
N ARG A 133 2.22 2.30 15.25
CA ARG A 133 2.33 2.34 13.78
C ARG A 133 2.42 0.93 13.20
N GLU A 134 3.23 0.06 13.78
CA GLU A 134 3.35 -1.34 13.38
C GLU A 134 2.04 -2.10 13.57
N SER A 135 1.35 -1.89 14.70
CA SER A 135 0.05 -2.52 14.95
C SER A 135 -1.03 -2.04 13.96
N ARG A 136 -0.98 -0.78 13.52
CA ARG A 136 -1.90 -0.23 12.50
C ARG A 136 -1.55 -0.78 11.12
N ALA A 137 -0.25 -0.87 10.79
CA ALA A 137 0.21 -1.44 9.53
C ALA A 137 -0.19 -2.91 9.39
N THR A 138 0.07 -3.73 10.42
CA THR A 138 -0.32 -5.15 10.43
C THR A 138 -1.84 -5.33 10.35
N ARG A 139 -2.63 -4.53 11.06
CA ARG A 139 -4.10 -4.53 10.90
C ARG A 139 -4.51 -4.21 9.47
N ALA A 140 -3.98 -3.15 8.89
CA ALA A 140 -4.27 -2.77 7.50
C ALA A 140 -3.87 -3.87 6.50
N GLU A 141 -2.74 -4.56 6.72
CA GLU A 141 -2.32 -5.69 5.92
C GLU A 141 -3.32 -6.85 6.01
N THR A 142 -3.72 -7.24 7.23
CA THR A 142 -4.71 -8.33 7.42
C THR A 142 -6.07 -8.00 6.82
N GLU A 143 -6.53 -6.75 6.93
CA GLU A 143 -7.75 -6.27 6.28
C GLU A 143 -7.63 -6.32 4.75
N SER A 144 -6.48 -5.89 4.21
CA SER A 144 -6.22 -5.94 2.77
C SER A 144 -6.24 -7.37 2.24
N GLU A 145 -5.67 -8.33 2.98
CA GLU A 145 -5.70 -9.75 2.63
C GLU A 145 -7.12 -10.33 2.70
N ALA A 146 -7.88 -9.97 3.73
CA ALA A 146 -9.27 -10.38 3.86
C ALA A 146 -10.13 -9.87 2.69
N LEU A 147 -9.95 -8.60 2.30
CA LEU A 147 -10.62 -8.01 1.15
C LEU A 147 -10.20 -8.67 -0.17
N ARG A 148 -8.92 -8.98 -0.36
CA ARG A 148 -8.43 -9.73 -1.54
C ARG A 148 -9.07 -11.11 -1.63
N ARG A 149 -9.19 -11.83 -0.50
CA ARG A 149 -9.86 -13.15 -0.44
C ARG A 149 -11.37 -13.03 -0.68
N ALA A 150 -12.03 -12.00 -0.18
CA ALA A 150 -13.44 -11.76 -0.46
C ALA A 150 -13.66 -11.48 -1.96
N LEU A 151 -12.82 -10.63 -2.56
CA LEU A 151 -12.86 -10.31 -3.98
C LEU A 151 -12.62 -11.53 -4.87
N SER A 152 -11.70 -12.43 -4.51
CA SER A 152 -11.48 -13.66 -5.29
C SER A 152 -12.68 -14.61 -5.22
N ARG A 153 -13.33 -14.72 -4.06
CA ARG A 153 -14.58 -15.49 -3.90
C ARG A 153 -15.69 -14.90 -4.76
N GLU A 154 -15.92 -13.60 -4.69
CA GLU A 154 -16.95 -12.92 -5.50
C GLU A 154 -16.69 -13.07 -7.00
N LYS A 155 -15.43 -12.94 -7.45
CA LYS A 155 -15.08 -13.23 -8.84
C LYS A 155 -15.44 -14.64 -9.25
N SER A 156 -15.10 -15.64 -8.43
CA SER A 156 -15.43 -17.04 -8.72
C SER A 156 -16.94 -17.31 -8.76
N LEU A 157 -17.73 -16.62 -7.94
CA LEU A 157 -19.18 -16.70 -7.95
C LEU A 157 -19.74 -16.04 -9.22
N ASN A 158 -19.21 -14.88 -9.61
CA ASN A 158 -19.61 -14.19 -10.83
C ASN A 158 -19.29 -15.02 -12.07
N ASP A 159 -18.11 -15.66 -12.13
CA ASP A 159 -17.73 -16.57 -13.23
C ASP A 159 -18.69 -17.77 -13.34
N ARG A 160 -19.17 -18.29 -12.21
CA ARG A 160 -20.19 -19.37 -12.20
C ARG A 160 -21.53 -18.87 -12.70
N LEU A 161 -21.99 -17.73 -12.20
CA LEU A 161 -23.28 -17.14 -12.58
C LEU A 161 -23.30 -16.73 -14.06
N THR A 162 -22.20 -16.19 -14.58
CA THR A 162 -22.06 -15.88 -16.01
C THR A 162 -22.13 -17.14 -16.87
N ALA A 163 -21.43 -18.22 -16.47
CA ALA A 163 -21.54 -19.50 -17.16
C ALA A 163 -22.96 -20.10 -17.10
N GLU A 164 -23.68 -19.94 -16.00
CA GLU A 164 -25.08 -20.36 -15.88
C GLU A 164 -26.02 -19.51 -16.75
N LEU A 165 -25.81 -18.20 -16.80
CA LEU A 165 -26.54 -17.29 -17.69
C LEU A 165 -26.33 -17.70 -19.15
N GLU A 166 -25.11 -17.98 -19.58
CA GLU A 166 -24.82 -18.45 -20.94
C GLU A 166 -25.50 -19.80 -21.26
N LYS A 167 -25.57 -20.72 -20.30
CA LYS A 167 -26.31 -21.97 -20.48
C LYS A 167 -27.81 -21.70 -20.67
N LYS A 168 -28.36 -20.81 -19.86
CA LYS A 168 -29.78 -20.44 -19.92
C LYS A 168 -30.13 -19.66 -21.18
N THR A 169 -29.26 -18.78 -21.66
CA THR A 169 -29.48 -18.08 -22.94
C THR A 169 -29.49 -19.06 -24.12
N LYS A 170 -28.53 -20.00 -24.16
CA LYS A 170 -28.51 -21.09 -25.17
C LYS A 170 -29.76 -21.96 -25.09
N GLU A 171 -30.24 -22.26 -23.89
CA GLU A 171 -31.49 -23.02 -23.68
C GLU A 171 -32.71 -22.23 -24.20
N ILE A 172 -32.80 -20.93 -23.89
CA ILE A 172 -33.86 -20.05 -24.40
C ILE A 172 -33.83 -19.99 -25.93
N GLU A 173 -32.65 -19.85 -26.55
CA GLU A 173 -32.51 -19.83 -28.00
C GLU A 173 -32.96 -21.16 -28.63
N ARG A 174 -32.57 -22.30 -28.03
CA ARG A 174 -33.05 -23.62 -28.46
C ARG A 174 -34.57 -23.73 -28.37
N LEU A 175 -35.18 -23.34 -27.25
CA LEU A 175 -36.63 -23.36 -27.07
C LEU A 175 -37.34 -22.41 -28.05
N ARG A 176 -36.78 -21.22 -28.30
CA ARG A 176 -37.28 -20.28 -29.32
C ARG A 176 -37.23 -20.91 -30.71
N SER A 177 -36.13 -21.60 -31.05
CA SER A 177 -36.00 -22.29 -32.34
C SER A 177 -36.99 -23.45 -32.48
N GLN A 178 -37.23 -24.20 -31.40
CA GLN A 178 -38.22 -25.28 -31.36
C GLN A 178 -39.64 -24.73 -31.51
N LEU A 179 -39.95 -23.61 -30.85
CA LEU A 179 -41.25 -22.94 -30.98
C LEU A 179 -41.46 -22.41 -32.39
N ALA A 180 -40.44 -21.81 -33.01
CA ALA A 180 -40.48 -21.38 -34.40
C ALA A 180 -40.73 -22.56 -35.36
N LYS A 181 -40.02 -23.69 -35.17
CA LYS A 181 -40.27 -24.92 -35.93
C LYS A 181 -41.70 -25.44 -35.72
N ALA A 182 -42.17 -25.52 -34.48
CA ALA A 182 -43.51 -25.98 -34.16
C ALA A 182 -44.60 -25.13 -34.83
N ARG A 183 -44.41 -23.80 -34.89
CA ARG A 183 -45.30 -22.88 -35.63
C ARG A 183 -45.31 -23.16 -37.13
N LEU A 184 -44.15 -23.44 -37.74
CA LEU A 184 -44.05 -23.75 -39.16
C LEU A 184 -44.68 -25.11 -39.51
N PHE A 185 -44.57 -26.11 -38.63
CA PHE A 185 -45.12 -27.46 -38.85
C PHE A 185 -46.60 -27.61 -38.47
N ASN A 186 -47.17 -26.71 -37.65
CA ASN A 186 -48.58 -26.71 -37.28
C ASN A 186 -49.23 -25.31 -37.48
N PRO A 187 -49.36 -24.84 -38.74
CA PRO A 187 -50.05 -23.58 -39.01
C PRO A 187 -51.55 -23.63 -38.61
N GLU A 188 -52.15 -24.82 -38.53
CA GLU A 188 -53.56 -24.99 -38.19
C GLU A 188 -53.87 -25.09 -36.67
N ARG A 189 -52.87 -25.11 -35.78
CA ARG A 189 -53.14 -25.10 -34.32
C ARG A 189 -53.33 -23.72 -33.74
N GLU A 190 -53.05 -22.64 -34.48
CA GLU A 190 -53.32 -21.28 -34.00
C GLU A 190 -54.80 -20.88 -34.15
N SER A 191 -55.59 -21.57 -34.99
CA SER A 191 -57.01 -21.27 -35.21
C SER A 191 -57.94 -21.69 -34.06
N PRO A 192 -57.84 -22.88 -33.41
CA PRO A 192 -58.85 -23.29 -32.43
C PRO A 192 -58.74 -22.49 -31.12
N GLN A 193 -57.54 -22.13 -30.68
CA GLN A 193 -57.31 -21.39 -29.43
C GLN A 193 -57.54 -19.87 -29.58
N ARG A 194 -57.24 -19.28 -30.75
CA ARG A 194 -57.68 -17.91 -31.05
C ARG A 194 -59.18 -17.83 -31.19
N GLU A 195 -59.83 -18.78 -31.87
CA GLU A 195 -61.28 -18.81 -31.98
C GLU A 195 -61.96 -19.06 -30.64
N PHE A 196 -61.46 -19.98 -29.81
CA PHE A 196 -62.02 -20.25 -28.49
C PHE A 196 -61.88 -19.03 -27.56
N SER A 197 -60.70 -18.39 -27.54
CA SER A 197 -60.47 -17.20 -26.72
C SER A 197 -61.22 -15.97 -27.26
N ALA A 198 -61.40 -15.84 -28.58
CA ALA A 198 -62.22 -14.80 -29.19
C ALA A 198 -63.71 -15.02 -28.88
N ARG A 199 -64.22 -16.25 -29.01
CA ARG A 199 -65.61 -16.62 -28.66
C ARG A 199 -65.88 -16.43 -27.17
N TYR A 200 -64.94 -16.80 -26.29
CA TYR A 200 -65.07 -16.58 -24.84
C TYR A 200 -65.06 -15.08 -24.48
N ARG A 201 -64.18 -14.28 -25.09
CA ARG A 201 -64.18 -12.81 -24.92
C ARG A 201 -65.46 -12.18 -25.47
N GLN A 202 -65.94 -12.60 -26.63
CA GLN A 202 -67.19 -12.13 -27.21
C GLN A 202 -68.40 -12.49 -26.33
N ALA A 203 -68.45 -13.72 -25.79
CA ALA A 203 -69.51 -14.15 -24.88
C ALA A 203 -69.47 -13.38 -23.55
N ARG A 204 -68.28 -13.16 -22.98
CA ARG A 204 -68.09 -12.34 -21.77
C ARG A 204 -68.50 -10.88 -22.02
N ASN A 205 -68.14 -10.32 -23.16
CA ASN A 205 -68.48 -8.94 -23.50
C ASN A 205 -69.99 -8.79 -23.78
N ARG A 206 -70.64 -9.76 -24.44
CA ARG A 206 -72.10 -9.75 -24.61
C ARG A 206 -72.83 -9.75 -23.27
N LYS A 207 -72.43 -10.62 -22.33
CA LYS A 207 -73.02 -10.61 -20.97
C LYS A 207 -72.81 -9.28 -20.24
N LEU A 208 -71.65 -8.64 -20.38
CA LEU A 208 -71.40 -7.32 -19.79
C LEU A 208 -72.20 -6.20 -20.47
N GLU A 209 -72.46 -6.31 -21.78
CA GLU A 209 -73.29 -5.38 -22.54
C GLU A 209 -74.79 -5.55 -22.20
N ASP A 210 -75.23 -6.78 -21.91
CA ASP A 210 -76.59 -7.11 -21.47
C ASP A 210 -76.85 -6.70 -20.00
N ASP A 211 -75.87 -6.91 -19.12
CA ASP A 211 -76.00 -6.63 -17.67
C ASP A 211 -75.80 -5.14 -17.33
N LEU A 212 -75.09 -4.35 -18.17
CA LEU A 212 -74.79 -2.93 -17.91
C LEU A 212 -74.92 -2.06 -19.19
N PRO A 213 -76.07 -1.42 -19.45
CA PRO A 213 -76.27 -0.57 -20.63
C PRO A 213 -75.31 0.64 -20.67
N LEU A 214 -74.80 1.09 -19.51
CA LEU A 214 -73.82 2.17 -19.39
C LEU A 214 -72.42 1.79 -19.89
N PHE A 215 -72.08 0.49 -19.93
CA PHE A 215 -70.78 0.02 -20.41
C PHE A 215 -70.61 0.24 -21.92
N THR A 216 -71.71 0.15 -22.67
CA THR A 216 -71.74 0.40 -24.12
C THR A 216 -71.51 1.87 -24.47
N GLN A 217 -72.00 2.79 -23.64
CA GLN A 217 -71.82 4.23 -23.82
C GLN A 217 -70.37 4.65 -23.57
N LEU A 218 -69.73 4.11 -22.53
CA LEU A 218 -68.31 4.36 -22.23
C LEU A 218 -67.38 3.82 -23.33
N ARG A 219 -67.73 2.67 -23.94
CA ARG A 219 -66.96 2.12 -25.06
C ARG A 219 -67.10 2.93 -26.35
N ARG A 220 -68.27 3.53 -26.61
CA ARG A 220 -68.50 4.40 -27.77
C ARG A 220 -67.87 5.79 -27.60
N SER A 221 -67.74 6.29 -26.35
CA SER A 221 -67.11 7.58 -26.06
C SER A 221 -65.60 7.51 -25.81
N SER A 222 -65.02 6.32 -25.58
CA SER A 222 -63.58 6.14 -25.26
C SER A 222 -62.64 6.14 -26.47
N GLY A 223 -63.06 6.70 -27.61
CA GLY A 223 -62.14 7.04 -28.70
C GLY A 223 -61.03 8.02 -28.28
N ASP A 224 -61.25 8.82 -27.22
CA ASP A 224 -60.33 9.86 -26.76
C ASP A 224 -60.16 9.88 -25.23
N THR A 225 -59.63 8.81 -24.64
CA THR A 225 -59.17 8.89 -23.24
C THR A 225 -57.74 8.38 -23.08
N TRP A 226 -56.98 9.16 -22.31
CA TRP A 226 -55.58 9.01 -21.90
C TRP A 226 -55.15 7.61 -21.40
N PHE A 227 -56.09 6.69 -21.16
CA PHE A 227 -55.85 5.35 -20.65
C PHE A 227 -55.27 4.37 -21.71
N THR A 228 -55.55 4.57 -23.00
CA THR A 228 -54.93 3.77 -24.08
C THR A 228 -53.54 4.27 -24.48
N ARG A 229 -53.05 5.37 -23.88
CA ARG A 229 -51.79 6.04 -24.24
C ARG A 229 -50.53 5.45 -23.60
N ARG A 230 -50.62 4.32 -22.87
CA ARG A 230 -49.46 3.67 -22.21
C ARG A 230 -49.27 2.20 -22.59
N THR A 231 -49.25 1.89 -23.89
CA THR A 231 -48.48 0.74 -24.39
C THR A 231 -47.82 1.12 -25.71
N SER A 232 -47.06 2.20 -25.70
CA SER A 232 -46.03 2.44 -26.71
C SER A 232 -44.84 3.08 -26.00
N ARG A 233 -43.86 2.23 -25.67
CA ARG A 233 -42.41 2.45 -25.80
C ARG A 233 -41.64 1.64 -24.76
N TYR A 234 -40.53 1.04 -25.24
CA TYR A 234 -39.32 0.63 -24.51
C TYR A 234 -39.48 -0.18 -23.22
#